data_AF-A0A497P5J7-F1
#
_entry.id   AF-A0A497P5J7-F1
#
_cell.length_a   1.000
_cell.length_b   1.000
_cell.length_c   1.000
_cell.angle_alpha   90.00
_cell.angle_beta   90.00
_cell.angle_gamma   90.00
#
_symmetry.space_group_name_H-M   'P 1'
#
loop_
_entity.id
_entity.type
_entity.pdbx_description
1 polymer ?
#
loop_
_entity_poly.entity_id
_entity_poly.type
_entity_poly.pdbx_seq_one_letter_code
_entity_poly.pdbx_strand_id
1 'polypeptide(L)'
;MKKSKRSVEIVESFCGWDYLINLVKKCRRDVEKALISALFETGGRVSEVLQLRKDNFIVQEPFLIVKAMPVLKRYSKIGEYRDENGRMRWITKRKMAYRTFPIHMKEPLCDPLLKYMDGIAEGKLFHMSRIQAYRIVRRLDKNIFPHWFRAQRASQLALEYGFDVHDLIDFFSWKSLQTAIHYSRMGWKGLANKMKR
;
A
#
# COMPACT_ATOMS: atom_id res chain seq x y z
N MET A 1 24.41 -4.94 -12.86
CA MET A 1 23.79 -3.67 -12.44
C MET A 1 23.27 -3.79 -11.02
N LYS A 2 23.78 -2.99 -10.08
CA LYS A 2 23.30 -2.96 -8.68
C LYS A 2 21.83 -2.46 -8.71
N LYS A 3 20.85 -3.34 -8.51
CA LYS A 3 19.42 -2.96 -8.46
C LYS A 3 19.30 -1.78 -7.50
N SER A 4 18.68 -0.68 -7.94
CA SER A 4 18.49 0.48 -7.06
C SER A 4 17.76 0.01 -5.80
N LYS A 5 18.18 0.49 -4.62
CA LYS A 5 17.63 0.13 -3.27
C LYS A 5 16.12 0.41 -3.08
N ARG A 6 15.36 0.63 -4.15
CA ARG A 6 13.95 1.04 -4.17
C ARG A 6 13.07 0.09 -5.00
N SER A 7 13.55 -1.12 -5.32
CA SER A 7 12.68 -2.14 -5.92
C SER A 7 11.86 -2.85 -4.85
N VAL A 8 10.64 -3.22 -5.24
CA VAL A 8 9.69 -4.08 -4.51
C VAL A 8 10.34 -5.37 -4.01
N GLU A 9 11.27 -5.89 -4.79
CA GLU A 9 11.91 -7.21 -4.65
C GLU A 9 12.83 -7.34 -3.42
N ILE A 10 12.98 -6.29 -2.60
CA ILE A 10 13.81 -6.34 -1.38
C ILE A 10 13.03 -6.97 -0.21
N VAL A 11 11.70 -7.06 -0.30
CA VAL A 11 10.86 -7.61 0.77
C VAL A 11 10.55 -9.07 0.48
N GLU A 12 11.27 -9.97 1.15
CA GLU A 12 11.07 -11.42 1.02
C GLU A 12 9.96 -11.94 1.93
N SER A 13 9.70 -11.26 3.06
CA SER A 13 8.66 -11.65 4.02
C SER A 13 8.19 -10.45 4.85
N PHE A 14 7.06 -10.63 5.53
CA PHE A 14 6.51 -9.65 6.45
C PHE A 14 7.48 -9.40 7.62
N CYS A 15 7.76 -8.13 7.91
CA CYS A 15 8.68 -7.71 8.96
C CYS A 15 8.14 -7.93 10.39
N GLY A 16 6.89 -8.35 10.53
CA GLY A 16 6.21 -8.50 11.81
C GLY A 16 5.63 -7.19 12.36
N TRP A 17 4.64 -7.33 13.22
CA TRP A 17 3.93 -6.22 13.84
C TRP A 17 4.82 -5.40 14.79
N ASP A 18 5.72 -6.03 15.53
CA ASP A 18 6.60 -5.34 16.49
C ASP A 18 7.44 -4.25 15.83
N TYR A 19 7.98 -4.53 14.64
CA TYR A 19 8.76 -3.56 13.89
C TYR A 19 7.90 -2.37 13.45
N LEU A 20 6.69 -2.62 12.92
CA LEU A 20 5.76 -1.57 12.50
C LEU A 20 5.27 -0.72 13.67
N ILE A 21 4.91 -1.35 14.78
CA ILE A 21 4.51 -0.67 16.02
C ILE A 21 5.66 0.22 16.53
N ASN A 22 6.90 -0.26 16.48
CA ASN A 22 8.06 0.54 16.86
C ASN A 22 8.27 1.75 15.93
N LEU A 23 8.01 1.62 14.62
CA LEU A 23 8.03 2.76 13.70
C LEU A 23 6.98 3.81 14.08
N VAL A 24 5.76 3.38 14.40
CA VAL A 24 4.67 4.28 14.84
C VAL A 24 5.03 4.95 16.16
N LYS A 25 5.62 4.24 17.12
CA LYS A 25 6.09 4.81 18.40
C LYS A 25 7.17 5.88 18.22
N LYS A 26 8.02 5.77 17.20
CA LYS A 26 9.06 6.76 16.85
C LYS A 26 8.52 8.02 16.15
N CYS A 27 7.25 8.01 15.74
CA CYS A 27 6.61 9.18 15.13
C CYS A 27 6.39 10.29 16.16
N ARG A 28 6.63 11.54 15.77
CA ARG A 28 6.57 12.71 16.66
C ARG A 28 5.16 13.28 16.79
N ARG A 29 4.33 13.09 15.76
CA ARG A 29 3.00 13.69 15.63
C ARG A 29 1.99 12.62 15.23
N ASP A 30 0.73 12.81 15.60
CA ASP A 30 -0.32 11.84 15.27
C ASP A 30 -0.56 11.73 13.76
N VAL A 31 -0.39 12.81 13.00
CA VAL A 31 -0.43 12.77 11.52
C VAL A 31 0.67 11.87 10.93
N GLU A 32 1.83 11.77 11.58
CA GLU A 32 2.89 10.86 11.12
C GLU A 32 2.52 9.41 11.44
N LYS A 33 2.00 9.14 12.64
CA LYS A 33 1.51 7.82 13.03
C LYS A 33 0.45 7.33 12.04
N ALA A 34 -0.55 8.17 11.77
CA ALA A 34 -1.62 7.89 10.83
C ALA A 34 -1.11 7.73 9.40
N LEU A 35 -0.09 8.49 8.98
CA LEU A 35 0.53 8.31 7.66
C LEU A 35 1.20 6.93 7.53
N ILE A 36 1.96 6.51 8.53
CA ILE A 36 2.62 5.19 8.53
C ILE A 36 1.57 4.08 8.53
N SER A 37 0.56 4.19 9.39
CA SER A 37 -0.60 3.30 9.39
C SER A 37 -1.29 3.24 8.03
N ALA A 38 -1.67 4.36 7.44
CA ALA A 38 -2.34 4.40 6.15
C ALA A 38 -1.47 3.84 5.00
N LEU A 39 -0.17 4.09 5.00
CA LEU A 39 0.77 3.54 4.01
C LEU A 39 0.81 2.00 4.06
N PHE A 40 0.79 1.43 5.27
CA PHE A 40 0.77 -0.01 5.47
C PHE A 40 -0.61 -0.59 5.19
N GLU A 41 -1.64 -0.18 5.93
CA GLU A 41 -2.96 -0.80 5.94
C GLU A 41 -3.63 -0.79 4.56
N THR A 42 -3.50 0.32 3.84
CA THR A 42 -4.02 0.43 2.47
C THR A 42 -3.12 -0.25 1.45
N GLY A 43 -1.84 -0.40 1.78
CA GLY A 43 -0.77 -0.74 0.87
C GLY A 43 -0.75 0.13 -0.40
N GLY A 44 -1.24 1.36 -0.32
CA GLY A 44 -1.29 2.30 -1.43
C GLY A 44 0.09 2.86 -1.80
N ARG A 45 0.24 3.38 -3.02
CA ARG A 45 1.37 4.27 -3.32
C ARG A 45 1.21 5.54 -2.51
N VAL A 46 2.31 6.18 -2.11
CA VAL A 46 2.26 7.45 -1.35
C VAL A 46 1.35 8.50 -2.00
N SER A 47 1.36 8.61 -3.32
CA SER A 47 0.50 9.54 -4.06
C SER A 47 -1.00 9.20 -4.00
N GLU A 48 -1.33 7.92 -3.85
CA GLU A 48 -2.71 7.43 -3.69
C GLU A 48 -3.17 7.66 -2.23
N VAL A 49 -2.30 7.34 -1.26
CA VAL A 49 -2.57 7.54 0.17
C VAL A 49 -2.79 9.01 0.52
N LEU A 50 -2.01 9.93 -0.05
CA LEU A 50 -2.18 11.37 0.15
C LEU A 50 -3.45 11.95 -0.51
N GLN A 51 -4.19 11.15 -1.30
CA GLN A 51 -5.49 11.53 -1.86
C GLN A 51 -6.67 11.00 -1.03
N LEU A 52 -6.42 10.18 -0.01
CA LEU A 52 -7.47 9.66 0.86
C LEU A 52 -8.15 10.80 1.62
N ARG A 53 -9.46 10.69 1.70
CA ARG A 53 -10.36 11.61 2.38
C ARG A 53 -11.19 10.86 3.43
N LYS A 54 -11.76 11.59 4.39
CA LYS A 54 -12.54 11.01 5.50
C LYS A 54 -13.68 10.13 4.98
N ASP A 55 -14.34 10.57 3.91
CA ASP A 55 -15.43 9.85 3.24
C ASP A 55 -14.98 8.58 2.50
N ASN A 56 -13.67 8.32 2.34
CA ASN A 56 -13.21 7.03 1.84
C ASN A 56 -13.34 5.91 2.88
N PHE A 57 -13.66 6.19 4.13
CA PHE A 57 -13.67 5.19 5.20
C PHE A 57 -15.06 4.99 5.77
N ILE A 58 -15.45 3.72 5.93
CA ILE A 58 -16.68 3.30 6.60
C ILE A 58 -16.30 2.28 7.66
N VAL A 59 -16.69 2.53 8.91
CA VAL A 59 -16.56 1.54 9.98
C VAL A 59 -17.71 0.55 9.85
N GLN A 60 -17.38 -0.73 9.65
CA GLN A 60 -18.31 -1.84 9.58
C GLN A 60 -17.68 -3.03 10.31
N GLU A 61 -17.83 -3.07 11.63
CA GLU A 61 -17.13 -4.03 12.49
C GLU A 61 -17.33 -5.49 12.01
N PRO A 62 -16.25 -6.32 12.02
CA PRO A 62 -14.92 -6.05 12.57
C PRO A 62 -13.95 -5.34 11.59
N PHE A 63 -14.45 -4.71 10.53
CA PHE A 63 -13.64 -4.14 9.46
C PHE A 63 -13.79 -2.62 9.33
N LEU A 64 -12.69 -1.98 8.94
CA LEU A 64 -12.67 -0.63 8.38
C LEU A 64 -12.66 -0.76 6.85
N ILE A 65 -13.76 -0.40 6.20
CA ILE A 65 -13.87 -0.47 4.74
C ILE A 65 -13.30 0.80 4.13
N VAL A 66 -12.28 0.66 3.28
CA VAL A 66 -11.73 1.76 2.48
C VAL A 66 -12.39 1.73 1.11
N LYS A 67 -13.40 2.58 0.89
CA LYS A 67 -14.12 2.69 -0.39
C LYS A 67 -13.48 3.70 -1.34
N ALA A 68 -13.54 3.37 -2.62
CA ALA A 68 -13.19 4.27 -3.71
C ALA A 68 -11.78 4.90 -3.58
N MET A 69 -10.80 4.16 -3.05
CA MET A 69 -9.42 4.64 -3.02
C MET A 69 -8.90 4.79 -4.45
N PRO A 70 -8.37 5.96 -4.86
CA PRO A 70 -7.89 6.18 -6.21
C PRO A 70 -6.67 5.31 -6.53
N VAL A 71 -6.68 4.71 -7.71
CA VAL A 71 -5.59 3.87 -8.22
C VAL A 71 -4.90 4.63 -9.35
N LEU A 72 -3.71 5.15 -9.07
CA LEU A 72 -2.96 5.96 -10.01
C LEU A 72 -2.19 5.10 -11.01
N LYS A 73 -1.59 5.75 -12.01
CA LYS A 73 -0.84 5.11 -13.12
C LYS A 73 -1.69 4.12 -13.92
N ARG A 74 -2.97 4.46 -14.09
CA ARG A 74 -3.88 3.74 -14.96
C ARG A 74 -3.96 4.47 -16.28
N TYR A 75 -3.56 3.75 -17.32
CA TYR A 75 -3.55 4.23 -18.69
C TYR A 75 -4.26 3.21 -19.58
N SER A 76 -5.04 3.72 -20.54
CA SER A 76 -5.59 2.99 -21.68
C SER A 76 -4.78 3.36 -22.92
N LYS A 77 -4.39 2.36 -23.71
CA LYS A 77 -3.83 2.57 -25.05
C LYS A 77 -4.99 2.99 -25.97
N ILE A 78 -4.87 4.13 -26.62
CA ILE A 78 -5.92 4.68 -27.50
C ILE A 78 -5.48 4.80 -28.96
N GLY A 79 -4.20 4.53 -29.23
CA GLY A 79 -3.63 4.55 -30.56
C GLY A 79 -2.12 4.39 -30.50
N GLU A 80 -1.49 4.52 -31.64
CA GLU A 80 -0.06 4.40 -31.85
C GLU A 80 0.45 5.48 -32.80
N TYR A 81 1.70 5.91 -32.61
CA TYR A 81 2.37 6.86 -33.48
C TYR A 81 3.83 6.45 -33.68
N ARG A 82 4.41 6.80 -34.83
CA ARG A 82 5.85 6.66 -35.06
C ARG A 82 6.57 7.89 -34.53
N ASP A 83 7.60 7.69 -33.70
CA ASP A 83 8.49 8.78 -33.30
C ASP A 83 9.46 9.16 -34.44
N GLU A 84 10.19 10.26 -34.28
CA GLU A 84 11.15 10.79 -35.26
C GLU A 84 12.24 9.78 -35.65
N ASN A 85 12.47 8.76 -34.81
CA ASN A 85 13.43 7.67 -35.05
C ASN A 85 12.75 6.42 -35.64
N GLY A 86 11.51 6.54 -36.12
CA GLY A 86 10.73 5.45 -36.71
C GLY A 86 10.21 4.42 -35.70
N ARG A 87 10.34 4.63 -34.39
CA ARG A 87 9.90 3.65 -33.38
C ARG A 87 8.41 3.83 -33.09
N MET A 88 7.69 2.72 -33.04
CA MET A 88 6.28 2.71 -32.64
C MET A 88 6.12 3.01 -31.16
N ARG A 89 5.34 4.05 -30.85
CA ARG A 89 5.00 4.49 -29.50
C ARG A 89 3.50 4.45 -29.30
N TRP A 90 3.07 4.18 -28.07
CA TRP A 90 1.66 4.13 -27.70
C TRP A 90 1.18 5.52 -27.29
N ILE A 91 0.07 5.96 -27.88
CA ILE A 91 -0.72 7.07 -27.35
C ILE A 91 -1.54 6.51 -26.19
N THR A 92 -1.37 7.10 -25.00
CA THR A 92 -2.06 6.64 -23.79
C THR A 92 -2.90 7.74 -23.16
N LYS A 93 -4.11 7.39 -22.75
CA LYS A 93 -5.01 8.27 -21.99
C LYS A 93 -5.06 7.81 -20.53
N ARG A 94 -5.06 8.76 -19.60
CA ARG A 94 -5.22 8.47 -18.17
C ARG A 94 -6.63 7.94 -17.92
N LYS A 95 -6.74 6.78 -17.27
CA LYS A 95 -8.00 6.17 -16.84
C LYS A 95 -8.16 6.39 -15.34
N MET A 96 -9.32 6.88 -14.90
CA MET A 96 -9.64 6.85 -13.47
C MET A 96 -9.99 5.42 -13.09
N ALA A 97 -9.39 4.92 -12.02
CA ALA A 97 -9.76 3.65 -11.43
C ALA A 97 -9.74 3.80 -9.92
N TYR A 98 -10.58 3.03 -9.27
CA TYR A 98 -10.75 3.02 -7.83
C TYR A 98 -10.75 1.59 -7.35
N ARG A 99 -10.45 1.41 -6.07
CA ARG A 99 -10.54 0.12 -5.40
C ARG A 99 -11.20 0.26 -4.05
N THR A 100 -11.85 -0.81 -3.63
CA THR A 100 -12.47 -0.95 -2.31
C THR A 100 -11.91 -2.20 -1.66
N PHE A 101 -11.51 -2.11 -0.40
CA PHE A 101 -10.96 -3.24 0.34
C PHE A 101 -11.17 -3.05 1.85
N PRO A 102 -11.27 -4.16 2.61
CA PRO A 102 -11.36 -4.10 4.07
C PRO A 102 -9.97 -4.01 4.72
N ILE A 103 -9.92 -3.40 5.90
CA ILE A 103 -8.82 -3.49 6.88
C ILE A 103 -9.42 -4.10 8.15
N HIS A 104 -8.78 -5.11 8.73
CA HIS A 104 -9.30 -5.71 9.95
C HIS A 104 -8.97 -4.80 11.16
N MET A 105 -9.97 -4.43 11.97
CA MET A 105 -9.78 -3.42 13.01
C MET A 105 -8.86 -3.86 14.16
N LYS A 106 -8.71 -5.18 14.37
CA LYS A 106 -7.72 -5.73 15.32
C LYS A 106 -6.26 -5.59 14.87
N GLU A 107 -5.99 -5.16 13.63
CA GLU A 107 -4.62 -4.91 13.18
C GLU A 107 -4.02 -3.72 13.96
N PRO A 108 -2.82 -3.85 14.56
CA PRO A 108 -2.25 -2.82 15.45
C PRO A 108 -2.07 -1.43 14.81
N LEU A 109 -1.99 -1.35 13.48
CA LEU A 109 -1.85 -0.09 12.76
C LEU A 109 -3.19 0.52 12.38
N CYS A 110 -4.32 -0.16 12.57
CA CYS A 110 -5.66 0.39 12.38
C CYS A 110 -5.96 1.47 13.43
N ASP A 111 -5.64 1.23 14.70
CA ASP A 111 -5.97 2.15 15.81
C ASP A 111 -5.37 3.56 15.65
N PRO A 112 -4.06 3.73 15.33
CA PRO A 112 -3.51 5.06 15.11
C PRO A 112 -4.14 5.80 13.92
N LEU A 113 -4.63 5.07 12.91
CA LEU A 113 -5.33 5.65 11.77
C LEU A 113 -6.74 6.12 12.17
N LEU A 114 -7.51 5.26 12.84
CA LEU A 114 -8.85 5.57 13.33
C LEU A 114 -8.82 6.78 14.27
N LYS A 115 -7.94 6.75 15.28
CA LYS A 115 -7.80 7.85 16.24
C LYS A 115 -7.50 9.19 15.56
N TYR A 116 -6.68 9.20 14.52
CA TYR A 116 -6.40 10.43 13.77
C TYR A 116 -7.60 10.89 12.93
N MET A 117 -8.33 9.94 12.33
CA MET A 117 -9.52 10.23 11.55
C MET A 117 -10.68 10.75 12.39
N ASP A 118 -10.77 10.40 13.68
CA ASP A 118 -11.83 10.91 14.57
C ASP A 118 -11.74 12.42 14.78
N GLY A 119 -10.52 12.99 14.69
CA GLY A 119 -10.31 14.43 14.71
C GLY A 119 -10.61 15.15 13.39
N ILE A 120 -11.09 14.44 12.36
CA ILE A 120 -11.34 14.99 11.02
C ILE A 120 -12.83 14.87 10.70
N ALA A 121 -13.51 16.01 10.61
CA ALA A 121 -14.90 16.08 10.19
C ALA A 121 -15.06 15.72 8.70
N GLU A 122 -14.28 16.36 7.83
CA GLU A 122 -14.34 16.15 6.39
C GLU A 122 -13.02 16.47 5.68
N GLY A 123 -12.93 16.13 4.40
CA GLY A 123 -11.79 16.49 3.56
C GLY A 123 -10.65 15.47 3.57
N LYS A 124 -9.45 15.90 3.14
CA LYS A 124 -8.27 15.03 3.02
C LYS A 124 -7.72 14.65 4.38
N LEU A 125 -7.27 13.40 4.51
CA LEU A 125 -6.57 12.96 5.72
C LEU A 125 -5.22 13.68 5.86
N PHE A 126 -4.47 13.80 4.77
CA PHE A 126 -3.08 14.25 4.81
C PHE A 126 -2.86 15.51 3.98
N HIS A 127 -2.56 16.61 4.66
CA HIS A 127 -2.22 17.89 4.05
C HIS A 127 -0.70 18.04 3.90
N MET A 128 -0.09 17.14 3.11
CA MET A 128 1.36 17.16 2.88
C MET A 128 1.74 16.69 1.47
N SER A 129 2.93 17.08 1.04
CA SER A 129 3.52 16.66 -0.22
C SER A 129 4.12 15.25 -0.14
N ARG A 130 4.30 14.62 -1.31
CA ARG A 130 5.02 13.33 -1.44
C ARG A 130 6.45 13.39 -0.89
N ILE A 131 7.10 14.55 -1.00
CA ILE A 131 8.47 14.76 -0.52
C ILE A 131 8.48 14.78 1.01
N GLN A 132 7.53 15.47 1.64
CA GLN A 132 7.38 15.47 3.10
C GLN A 132 7.07 14.06 3.63
N ALA A 133 6.11 13.37 3.03
CA ALA A 133 5.79 11.98 3.38
C ALA A 133 7.03 11.07 3.26
N TYR A 134 7.80 11.19 2.17
CA TYR A 134 9.05 10.46 1.99
C TYR A 134 10.08 10.80 3.09
N ARG A 135 10.29 12.08 3.40
CA ARG A 135 11.22 12.51 4.47
C ARG A 135 10.82 11.96 5.84
N ILE A 136 9.53 11.95 6.17
CA ILE A 136 9.02 11.34 7.41
C ILE A 136 9.41 9.87 7.47
N VAL A 137 9.07 9.08 6.43
CA VAL A 137 9.40 7.66 6.35
C VAL A 137 10.90 7.41 6.49
N ARG A 138 11.73 8.18 5.78
CA ARG A 138 13.20 8.04 5.78
C ARG A 138 13.86 8.45 7.09
N ARG A 139 13.23 9.35 7.84
CA ARG A 139 13.68 9.75 9.17
C ARG A 139 13.49 8.62 10.19
N LEU A 140 12.43 7.84 10.05
CA LEU A 140 12.14 6.71 10.95
C LEU A 140 13.13 5.56 10.72
N ASP A 141 13.41 5.23 9.46
CA ASP A 141 14.46 4.29 9.08
C ASP A 141 15.02 4.63 7.68
N LYS A 142 16.35 4.68 7.56
CA LYS A 142 17.07 4.97 6.31
C LYS A 142 17.02 3.83 5.29
N ASN A 143 16.40 2.71 5.58
CA ASN A 143 16.28 1.57 4.67
C ASN A 143 14.86 1.41 4.12
N ILE A 144 13.87 2.04 4.75
CA ILE A 144 12.47 1.97 4.30
C ILE A 144 12.13 3.14 3.36
N PHE A 145 11.04 3.01 2.62
CA PHE A 145 10.49 4.02 1.70
C PHE A 145 8.99 3.75 1.53
N PRO A 146 8.17 4.69 1.05
CA PRO A 146 6.71 4.51 1.05
C PRO A 146 6.23 3.25 0.33
N HIS A 147 6.90 2.84 -0.74
CA HIS A 147 6.54 1.62 -1.48
C HIS A 147 6.96 0.32 -0.77
N TRP A 148 7.86 0.40 0.22
CA TRP A 148 8.19 -0.73 1.11
C TRP A 148 6.97 -1.16 1.94
N PHE A 149 6.16 -0.22 2.45
CA PHE A 149 4.94 -0.55 3.19
C PHE A 149 3.93 -1.34 2.35
N ARG A 150 3.79 -1.00 1.06
CA ARG A 150 2.96 -1.77 0.13
C ARG A 150 3.42 -3.22 0.02
N ALA A 151 4.73 -3.43 -0.08
CA ALA A 151 5.32 -4.75 -0.13
C ALA A 151 5.05 -5.52 1.17
N GLN A 152 5.26 -4.88 2.31
CA GLN A 152 4.98 -5.45 3.63
C GLN A 152 3.52 -5.83 3.81
N ARG A 153 2.57 -4.99 3.38
CA ARG A 153 1.14 -5.30 3.41
C ARG A 153 0.82 -6.53 2.56
N ALA A 154 1.37 -6.63 1.36
CA ALA A 154 1.15 -7.80 0.51
C ALA A 154 1.69 -9.09 1.15
N SER A 155 2.90 -9.04 1.70
CA SER A 155 3.49 -10.18 2.42
C SER A 155 2.71 -10.54 3.68
N GLN A 156 2.19 -9.56 4.43
CA GLN A 156 1.38 -9.79 5.62
C GLN A 156 0.04 -10.43 5.25
N LEU A 157 -0.66 -9.92 4.23
CA LEU A 157 -1.92 -10.48 3.77
C LEU A 157 -1.76 -11.93 3.32
N ALA A 158 -0.69 -12.24 2.59
CA ALA A 158 -0.36 -13.61 2.21
C ALA A 158 -0.06 -14.47 3.44
N LEU A 159 0.82 -14.02 4.35
CA LEU A 159 1.30 -14.82 5.49
C LEU A 159 0.23 -15.10 6.55
N GLU A 160 -0.52 -14.08 6.96
CA GLU A 160 -1.43 -14.14 8.11
C GLU A 160 -2.86 -14.48 7.69
N TYR A 161 -3.35 -13.90 6.58
CA TYR A 161 -4.70 -14.14 6.08
C TYR A 161 -4.77 -15.24 5.01
N GLY A 162 -3.62 -15.68 4.48
CA GLY A 162 -3.56 -16.74 3.49
C GLY A 162 -3.91 -16.30 2.07
N PHE A 163 -3.93 -14.98 1.81
CA PHE A 163 -4.29 -14.41 0.50
C PHE A 163 -3.45 -15.02 -0.62
N ASP A 164 -4.13 -15.44 -1.67
CA ASP A 164 -3.50 -15.96 -2.87
C ASP A 164 -3.24 -14.87 -3.92
N VAL A 165 -2.84 -15.28 -5.12
CA VAL A 165 -2.54 -14.38 -6.23
C VAL A 165 -3.75 -13.53 -6.62
N HIS A 166 -4.95 -14.13 -6.65
CA HIS A 166 -6.19 -13.46 -7.05
C HIS A 166 -6.63 -12.47 -5.97
N ASP A 167 -6.59 -12.87 -4.70
CA ASP A 167 -6.91 -11.99 -3.57
C ASP A 167 -6.02 -10.75 -3.55
N LEU A 168 -4.72 -10.94 -3.75
CA LEU A 168 -3.76 -9.83 -3.82
C LEU A 168 -4.00 -8.95 -5.06
N ILE A 169 -4.37 -9.54 -6.20
CA ILE A 169 -4.72 -8.76 -7.39
C ILE A 169 -5.91 -7.87 -7.13
N ASP A 170 -6.94 -8.38 -6.47
CA ASP A 170 -8.16 -7.62 -6.16
C ASP A 170 -7.87 -6.54 -5.14
N PHE A 171 -7.22 -6.90 -4.02
CA PHE A 171 -6.83 -5.95 -2.97
C PHE A 171 -5.98 -4.81 -3.52
N PHE A 172 -4.95 -5.11 -4.32
CA PHE A 172 -4.01 -4.12 -4.85
C PHE A 172 -4.39 -3.50 -6.19
N SER A 173 -5.43 -4.04 -6.82
CA SER A 173 -5.80 -3.82 -8.22
C SER A 173 -4.62 -3.97 -9.18
N TRP A 174 -3.72 -4.93 -8.96
CA TRP A 174 -2.54 -5.09 -9.81
C TRP A 174 -2.91 -5.56 -11.22
N LYS A 175 -2.20 -5.04 -12.24
CA LYS A 175 -2.38 -5.50 -13.63
C LYS A 175 -1.52 -6.70 -13.99
N SER A 176 -0.41 -6.89 -13.27
CA SER A 176 0.58 -7.93 -13.57
C SER A 176 0.49 -9.06 -12.55
N LEU A 177 0.17 -10.25 -13.05
CA LEU A 177 0.20 -11.50 -12.28
C LEU A 177 1.59 -11.74 -11.66
N GLN A 178 2.68 -11.39 -12.36
CA GLN A 178 4.04 -11.60 -11.85
C GLN A 178 4.30 -10.85 -10.55
N THR A 179 3.75 -9.63 -10.39
CA THR A 179 3.88 -8.88 -9.13
C THR A 179 3.15 -9.58 -8.00
N ALA A 180 1.95 -10.11 -8.26
CA ALA A 180 1.18 -10.85 -7.26
C ALA A 180 1.86 -12.18 -6.88
N ILE A 181 2.36 -12.92 -7.87
CA ILE A 181 3.10 -14.18 -7.67
C ILE A 181 4.31 -13.99 -6.76
N HIS A 182 5.04 -12.87 -6.89
CA HIS A 182 6.19 -12.60 -6.03
C HIS A 182 5.82 -12.57 -4.54
N TYR A 183 4.67 -11.97 -4.20
CA TYR A 183 4.23 -11.83 -2.81
C TYR A 183 3.38 -13.00 -2.30
N SER A 184 2.70 -13.73 -3.20
CA SER A 184 1.91 -14.91 -2.82
C SER A 184 2.81 -16.12 -2.51
N ARG A 185 4.07 -16.10 -2.93
CA ARG A 185 5.05 -17.14 -2.59
C ARG A 185 5.31 -17.13 -1.08
N MET A 186 4.60 -18.02 -0.39
CA MET A 186 4.84 -18.31 1.00
C MET A 186 6.22 -18.95 1.16
N GLY A 187 7.12 -18.31 1.93
CA GLY A 187 8.30 -18.99 2.44
C GLY A 187 7.90 -20.18 3.33
N TRP A 188 8.88 -20.99 3.77
CA TRP A 188 8.62 -22.21 4.55
C TRP A 188 7.70 -21.99 5.77
N LYS A 189 7.78 -20.81 6.42
CA LYS A 189 6.89 -20.44 7.54
C LYS A 189 5.42 -20.36 7.14
N GLY A 190 5.12 -19.79 5.98
CA GLY A 190 3.74 -19.68 5.47
C GLY A 190 3.19 -21.04 5.06
N LEU A 191 4.02 -21.90 4.46
CA LEU A 191 3.67 -23.29 4.17
C LEU A 191 3.38 -24.07 5.45
N ALA A 192 4.26 -23.99 6.45
CA ALA A 192 4.07 -24.63 7.75
C ALA A 192 2.79 -24.15 8.45
N ASN A 193 2.43 -22.86 8.32
CA ASN A 193 1.20 -22.33 8.89
C ASN A 193 -0.05 -22.85 8.18
N LYS A 194 -0.02 -23.00 6.84
CA LYS A 194 -1.13 -23.62 6.10
C LYS A 194 -1.33 -25.09 6.46
N MET A 195 -0.25 -25.82 6.77
CA MET A 195 -0.33 -27.22 7.19
C MET A 195 -0.85 -27.41 8.62
N LYS A 196 -0.95 -26.34 9.42
CA LYS A 196 -1.54 -26.37 10.77
C LYS A 196 -3.05 -26.16 10.79
N ARG A 197 -3.64 -25.76 9.66
CA ARG A 197 -5.09 -25.67 9.47
C ARG A 197 -5.61 -26.99 8.90
#